data_AF-U1MW81-F1
#
_entry.id   AF-U1MW81-F1
#
_cell.length_a   1.000
_cell.length_b   1.000
_cell.length_c   1.000
_cell.angle_alpha   90.00
_cell.angle_beta   90.00
_cell.angle_gamma   90.00
#
_symmetry.space_group_name_H-M   'P 1'
#
loop_
_entity.id
_entity.type
_entity.pdbx_description
1 polymer ?
#
loop_
_entity_poly.entity_id
_entity_poly.type
_entity_poly.pdbx_seq_one_letter_code
_entity_poly.pdbx_strand_id
1 'polypeptide(L)'
;MRLDLVRKIEFAIRHHGGTATLKEIYDYVEKSFYQLGLDGYKDWKSQVRKHIHMHSSDCDIYRGERDLFYAVEGKGKGIWGLRNKG
;
A
#
# COMPACT_ATOMS: atom_id res chain seq x y z
N MET A 1 -2.90 6.44 -12.95
CA MET A 1 -1.88 6.67 -11.90
C MET A 1 -2.37 6.34 -10.48
N ARG A 2 -3.40 7.01 -9.93
CA ARG A 2 -3.84 6.77 -8.52
C ARG A 2 -4.38 5.34 -8.27
N LEU A 3 -5.26 4.85 -9.14
CA LEU A 3 -5.85 3.52 -9.03
C LEU A 3 -4.83 2.40 -9.25
N ASP A 4 -3.86 2.62 -10.14
CA ASP A 4 -2.84 1.63 -10.49
C ASP A 4 -1.88 1.37 -9.33
N LEU A 5 -1.51 2.42 -8.59
CA LEU A 5 -0.65 2.30 -7.41
C LEU A 5 -1.35 1.55 -6.26
N VAL A 6 -2.62 1.85 -5.98
CA VAL A 6 -3.40 1.15 -4.93
C VAL A 6 -3.53 -0.34 -5.27
N ARG A 7 -3.85 -0.68 -6.52
CA ARG A 7 -3.89 -2.08 -6.98
C ARG A 7 -2.53 -2.75 -6.87
N LYS A 8 -1.43 -2.04 -7.17
CA LYS A 8 -0.10 -2.62 -7.05
C LYS A 8 0.28 -2.91 -5.60
N ILE A 9 -0.10 -2.03 -4.67
CA ILE A 9 0.06 -2.28 -3.23
C ILE A 9 -0.72 -3.52 -2.82
N GLU A 10 -1.97 -3.66 -3.28
CA GLU A 10 -2.77 -4.86 -3.02
C GLU A 10 -2.10 -6.12 -3.55
N PHE A 11 -1.58 -6.11 -4.79
CA PHE A 11 -0.83 -7.23 -5.35
C PHE A 11 0.45 -7.55 -4.59
N ALA A 12 1.18 -6.54 -4.11
CA ALA A 12 2.35 -6.75 -3.27
C ALA A 12 1.96 -7.52 -2.00
N ILE A 13 0.91 -7.08 -1.30
CA ILE A 13 0.47 -7.75 -0.08
C ILE A 13 -0.02 -9.18 -0.36
N ARG A 14 -0.74 -9.42 -1.46
CA ARG A 14 -1.12 -10.79 -1.88
C ARG A 14 0.09 -11.67 -2.19
N HIS A 15 1.09 -11.12 -2.89
CA HIS A 15 2.31 -11.83 -3.27
C HIS A 15 3.08 -12.34 -2.04
N HIS A 16 3.03 -11.59 -0.94
CA HIS A 16 3.65 -11.94 0.35
C HIS A 16 2.72 -12.74 1.29
N GLY A 17 1.64 -13.34 0.77
CA GLY A 17 0.77 -14.24 1.56
C GLY A 17 -0.35 -13.54 2.34
N GLY A 18 -0.72 -12.31 1.96
CA GLY A 18 -1.83 -11.56 2.55
C GLY A 18 -1.41 -10.53 3.60
N THR A 19 -0.13 -10.51 3.97
CA THR A 19 0.49 -9.49 4.82
C THR A 19 1.88 -9.13 4.29
N ALA A 20 2.30 -7.87 4.40
CA ALA A 20 3.63 -7.43 3.97
C ALA A 20 4.13 -6.25 4.78
N THR A 21 5.44 -6.17 4.97
CA THR A 21 6.13 -4.98 5.46
C THR A 21 6.12 -3.88 4.40
N LEU A 22 6.25 -2.61 4.82
CA LEU A 22 6.45 -1.49 3.92
C LEU A 22 7.65 -1.70 3.00
N LYS A 23 8.72 -2.33 3.50
CA LYS A 23 9.91 -2.66 2.69
C LYS A 23 9.55 -3.62 1.55
N GLU A 24 8.84 -4.70 1.84
CA GLU A 24 8.41 -5.66 0.82
C GLU A 24 7.47 -5.02 -0.21
N ILE A 25 6.54 -4.17 0.24
CA ILE A 25 5.67 -3.41 -0.67
C ILE A 25 6.50 -2.50 -1.57
N TYR A 26 7.50 -1.80 -1.03
CA TYR A 26 8.40 -0.97 -1.83
C TYR A 26 9.15 -1.81 -2.86
N ASP A 27 9.82 -2.87 -2.43
CA ASP A 27 10.62 -3.73 -3.30
C ASP A 27 9.77 -4.33 -4.45
N TYR A 28 8.49 -4.65 -4.18
CA TYR A 28 7.56 -5.13 -5.19
C TYR A 28 7.12 -4.05 -6.19
N VAL A 29 6.80 -2.83 -5.70
CA VAL A 29 6.41 -1.70 -6.56
C VAL A 29 7.58 -1.23 -7.43
N GLU A 30 8.80 -1.26 -6.88
CA GLU A 30 10.05 -0.89 -7.57
C GLU A 30 10.34 -1.74 -8.80
N LYS A 31 10.09 -3.05 -8.70
CA LYS A 31 10.17 -3.96 -9.85
C LYS A 31 9.20 -3.62 -10.98
N SER A 32 8.26 -2.69 -10.79
CA SER A 32 7.24 -2.31 -11.77
C SER A 32 7.20 -0.81 -12.08
N PHE A 33 8.24 -0.03 -11.72
CA PHE A 33 8.25 1.42 -11.96
C PHE A 33 7.97 1.81 -13.40
N TYR A 34 8.60 1.12 -14.37
CA TYR A 34 8.41 1.40 -15.79
C TYR A 34 6.96 1.20 -16.25
N GLN A 35 6.23 0.26 -15.64
CA GLN A 35 4.81 0.02 -15.94
C GLN A 35 3.89 1.05 -15.28
N LEU A 36 4.37 1.72 -14.22
CA LEU A 36 3.61 2.67 -13.41
C LEU A 36 3.98 4.15 -13.70
N GLY A 37 4.99 4.40 -14.55
CA GLY A 37 5.54 5.74 -14.80
C GLY A 37 6.13 6.39 -13.54
N LEU A 38 6.69 5.58 -12.63
CA LEU A 38 7.22 6.04 -11.33
C LEU A 38 8.73 6.34 -11.35
N ASP A 39 9.41 6.02 -12.45
CA ASP A 39 10.85 6.19 -12.66
C ASP A 39 11.32 7.66 -12.51
N GLY A 40 10.44 8.64 -12.73
CA GLY A 40 10.72 10.06 -12.50
C GLY A 40 10.39 10.59 -11.09
N TYR A 41 9.78 9.79 -10.20
CA TYR A 41 9.27 10.27 -8.90
C TYR A 41 10.23 9.97 -7.76
N LYS A 42 10.96 10.98 -7.26
CA LYS A 42 11.84 10.83 -6.08
C LYS A 42 11.12 10.33 -4.82
N ASP A 43 9.84 10.68 -4.64
CA ASP A 43 9.07 10.42 -3.40
C ASP A 43 7.97 9.36 -3.53
N TRP A 44 8.08 8.42 -4.49
CA TRP A 44 7.06 7.40 -4.71
C TRP A 44 6.77 6.56 -3.45
N LYS A 45 7.76 6.32 -2.57
CA LYS A 45 7.56 5.63 -1.27
C LYS A 45 6.60 6.40 -0.36
N SER A 46 6.64 7.73 -0.39
CA SER A 46 5.70 8.58 0.34
C SER A 46 4.28 8.48 -0.24
N GLN A 47 4.16 8.34 -1.57
CA GLN A 47 2.86 8.09 -2.21
C GLN A 47 2.31 6.72 -1.82
N VAL A 48 3.14 5.67 -1.77
CA VAL A 48 2.74 4.34 -1.29
C VAL A 48 2.17 4.43 0.13
N ARG A 49 2.90 5.03 1.07
CA ARG A 49 2.41 5.22 2.46
C ARG A 49 1.13 6.02 2.52
N LYS A 50 1.05 7.12 1.77
CA LYS A 50 -0.16 7.95 1.70
C LYS A 50 -1.36 7.14 1.23
N HIS A 51 -1.19 6.32 0.19
CA HIS A 51 -2.27 5.47 -0.33
C HIS A 51 -2.68 4.40 0.67
N ILE A 52 -1.74 3.73 1.35
CA ILE A 52 -2.06 2.78 2.40
C ILE A 52 -2.89 3.45 3.50
N HIS A 53 -2.45 4.60 4.00
CA HIS A 53 -3.12 5.30 5.09
C HIS A 53 -4.49 5.87 4.69
N MET A 54 -4.66 6.36 3.45
CA MET A 54 -5.96 6.83 2.96
C MET A 54 -6.96 5.69 2.78
N HIS A 55 -6.49 4.45 2.56
CA HIS A 55 -7.31 3.26 2.36
C HIS A 55 -7.29 2.31 3.57
N SER A 56 -7.03 2.82 4.76
CA SER A 56 -7.07 2.06 6.00
C SER A 56 -7.84 2.81 7.07
N SER A 57 -8.95 2.24 7.53
CA SER A 57 -9.74 2.82 8.64
C SER A 57 -8.98 2.88 9.97
N ASP A 58 -7.82 2.22 10.07
CA ASP A 58 -6.94 2.26 11.23
C ASP A 58 -6.09 3.56 11.29
N CYS A 59 -6.22 4.45 10.30
CA CYS A 59 -5.45 5.69 10.18
C CYS A 59 -6.33 6.95 10.26
N ASP A 60 -5.87 7.96 11.02
CA ASP A 60 -6.61 9.22 11.22
C ASP A 60 -6.88 10.01 9.93
N ILE A 61 -6.08 9.79 8.89
CA ILE A 61 -6.25 10.46 7.59
C ILE A 61 -7.33 9.79 6.73
N TYR A 62 -7.89 8.67 7.17
CA TYR A 62 -8.98 7.99 6.49
C TYR A 62 -10.22 8.90 6.46
N ARG A 63 -10.75 9.13 5.26
CA ARG A 63 -11.91 10.00 5.01
C ARG A 63 -13.09 9.27 4.38
N GLY A 64 -13.17 7.94 4.54
CA GLY A 64 -14.25 7.13 3.94
C GLY A 64 -13.95 6.62 2.53
N GLU A 65 -12.68 6.65 2.11
CA GLU A 65 -12.23 5.90 0.94
C GLU A 65 -12.49 4.39 1.13
N ARG A 66 -12.35 3.58 0.09
CA ARG A 66 -12.50 2.13 0.26
C ARG A 66 -11.45 1.62 1.27
N ASP A 67 -11.92 1.02 2.36
CA ASP A 67 -11.10 0.41 3.40
C ASP A 67 -10.52 -0.93 2.90
N LEU A 68 -9.27 -0.89 2.45
CA LEU A 68 -8.58 -2.01 1.79
C LEU A 68 -7.47 -2.61 2.65
N PHE A 69 -6.88 -1.83 3.54
CA PHE A 69 -5.69 -2.22 4.29
C PHE A 69 -5.94 -2.10 5.80
N TYR A 70 -5.27 -2.94 6.57
CA TYR A 70 -5.25 -2.85 8.04
C TYR A 70 -3.83 -2.98 8.57
N ALA A 71 -3.55 -2.36 9.71
CA ALA A 71 -2.25 -2.39 10.35
C ALA A 71 -2.14 -3.65 11.23
N VAL A 72 -1.32 -4.63 10.82
CA VAL A 72 -1.27 -5.96 11.45
C VAL A 72 -0.82 -5.90 12.91
N GLU A 73 0.19 -5.07 13.21
CA GLU A 73 0.73 -4.87 14.56
C GLU A 73 0.40 -3.46 15.11
N GLY A 74 -0.64 -2.83 14.56
CA GLY A 74 -0.98 -1.45 14.86
C GLY A 74 -0.20 -0.42 14.04
N LYS A 75 -0.75 0.80 14.03
CA LYS A 75 -0.25 1.93 13.24
C LYS A 75 1.20 2.25 13.63
N GLY A 76 2.05 2.44 12.62
CA GLY A 76 3.46 2.82 12.80
C GLY A 76 4.47 1.66 12.81
N LYS A 77 4.01 0.40 12.88
CA LYS A 77 4.89 -0.78 12.76
C LYS A 77 5.28 -1.12 11.32
N GLY A 78 4.55 -0.57 10.35
CA GLY A 78 4.87 -0.73 8.94
C GLY A 78 4.55 -2.11 8.38
N ILE A 79 3.68 -2.88 9.03
CA ILE A 79 3.20 -4.19 8.58
C ILE A 79 1.72 -4.05 8.25
N TRP A 80 1.36 -4.42 7.02
CA TRP A 80 0.04 -4.17 6.45
C TRP A 80 -0.55 -5.45 5.89
N GLY A 81 -1.84 -5.66 6.14
CA GLY A 81 -2.61 -6.77 5.60
C GLY A 81 -3.75 -6.29 4.71
N LEU A 82 -4.35 -7.21 3.95
CA LEU A 82 -5.55 -6.95 3.18
C LEU A 82 -6.80 -7.15 4.01
N ARG A 83 -7.65 -6.13 4.03
CA ARG A 83 -8.97 -6.23 4.62
C ARG A 83 -9.83 -7.09 3.69
N ASN A 84 -9.97 -8.38 4.02
CA ASN A 84 -10.92 -9.23 3.33
C ASN A 84 -12.34 -8.73 3.61
N LYS A 85 -13.09 -8.44 2.54
CA LYS A 85 -14.54 -8.53 2.63
C LYS A 85 -14.84 -10.02 2.70
N GLY A 86 -15.28 -10.49 3.86
CA GLY A 86 -16.08 -11.72 3.93
C GLY A 86 -17.29 -11.61 3.02
#